data_AF-A0A0J7JXS8-F1
#
_entry.id   AF-A0A0J7JXS8-F1
#
_cell.length_a   1.000
_cell.length_b   1.000
_cell.length_c   1.000
_cell.angle_alpha   90.00
_cell.angle_beta   90.00
_cell.angle_gamma   90.00
#
_symmetry.space_group_name_H-M   'P 1'
#
loop_
_entity.id
_entity.type
_entity.pdbx_description
1 polymer ?
#
loop_
_entity_poly.entity_id
_entity_poly.type
_entity_poly.pdbx_seq_one_letter_code
_entity_poly.pdbx_strand_id
1 'polypeptide(L)'
;MLQNYRSSLNDCKLALKFKPRYSKALNRAAICNFHIKDYDQCSDLCDQFLNQSPTDKTILKLRSDAIVARERLQRDKRKQVKLEKKLDKEDERLLEIISRKGINLELADDKQKLNLRDLEPQVPQIAQSRVHFDEKDKLVWPVMILYPETQQTDFIQNFHEDTLLIEQLIELFKELPEWDVEHRYTVDNINVYFEGKNKCSVHKVDIQLLTLDQIL
;
A
#
# COMPACT_ATOMS: atom_id res chain seq x y z
N MET A 1 -10.35 -30.77 18.87
CA MET A 1 -8.93 -31.05 18.60
C MET A 1 -8.19 -29.73 18.79
N LEU A 2 -7.20 -29.65 19.69
CA LEU A 2 -6.39 -28.43 19.86
C LEU A 2 -5.63 -28.20 18.54
N GLN A 3 -5.95 -27.13 17.81
CA GLN A 3 -5.46 -26.85 16.44
C GLN A 3 -3.96 -26.42 16.41
N ASN A 4 -3.14 -27.00 17.29
CA ASN A 4 -1.72 -26.73 17.45
C ASN A 4 -0.88 -27.61 16.51
N TYR A 5 -1.02 -27.38 15.20
CA TYR A 5 -0.44 -28.24 14.17
C TYR A 5 1.10 -28.24 14.16
N ARG A 6 1.76 -27.13 14.51
CA ARG A 6 3.23 -27.05 14.55
C ARG A 6 3.83 -27.92 15.67
N SER A 7 3.25 -27.87 16.87
CA SER A 7 3.69 -28.70 18.00
C SER A 7 3.43 -30.17 17.72
N SER A 8 2.22 -30.49 17.23
CA SER A 8 1.88 -31.86 16.86
C SER A 8 2.77 -32.41 15.75
N LEU A 9 3.19 -31.58 14.79
CA LEU A 9 4.15 -31.96 13.76
C LEU A 9 5.52 -32.31 14.35
N ASN A 10 6.00 -31.56 15.34
CA ASN A 10 7.27 -31.85 16.01
C ASN A 10 7.23 -33.20 16.76
N ASP A 11 6.14 -33.49 17.47
CA ASP A 11 5.96 -34.79 18.13
C ASP A 11 5.93 -35.93 17.11
N CYS A 12 5.26 -35.72 15.97
CA CYS A 12 5.26 -36.70 14.88
C CYS A 12 6.65 -36.90 14.28
N LYS A 13 7.43 -35.82 14.09
CA LYS A 13 8.82 -35.90 13.61
C LYS A 13 9.70 -36.73 14.56
N LEU A 14 9.56 -36.54 15.88
CA LEU A 14 10.26 -37.35 16.87
C LEU A 14 9.81 -38.82 16.80
N ALA A 15 8.50 -39.09 16.72
CA ALA A 15 7.98 -40.45 16.61
C ALA A 15 8.49 -41.16 15.34
N LEU A 16 8.55 -40.45 14.20
CA LEU A 16 9.08 -40.99 12.94
C LEU A 16 10.60 -41.20 12.98
N LYS A 17 11.33 -40.43 13.79
CA LYS A 17 12.77 -40.67 14.02
C LYS A 17 13.02 -42.00 14.72
N PHE A 18 12.18 -42.36 15.70
CA PHE A 18 12.27 -43.67 16.39
C PHE A 18 11.67 -44.81 15.56
N LYS A 19 10.56 -44.56 14.86
CA LYS A 19 9.87 -45.55 14.03
C LYS A 19 9.44 -44.93 12.69
N PRO A 20 10.28 -45.01 11.64
CA PRO A 20 10.01 -44.36 10.35
C PRO A 20 8.73 -44.81 9.64
N ARG A 21 8.33 -46.07 9.82
CA ARG A 21 7.11 -46.65 9.23
C ARG A 21 5.91 -46.63 10.19
N TYR A 22 5.82 -45.63 11.08
CA TYR A 22 4.70 -45.54 12.02
C TYR A 22 3.49 -44.84 11.37
N SER A 23 2.51 -45.63 10.92
CA SER A 23 1.38 -45.14 10.10
C SER A 23 0.56 -44.04 10.79
N LYS A 24 0.33 -44.11 12.11
CA LYS A 24 -0.41 -43.05 12.84
C LYS A 24 0.34 -41.72 12.86
N ALA A 25 1.67 -41.75 13.04
CA ALA A 25 2.50 -40.54 13.00
C ALA A 25 2.63 -39.98 11.59
N LEU A 26 2.74 -40.84 10.56
CA LEU A 26 2.73 -40.41 9.16
C LEU A 26 1.42 -39.70 8.77
N ASN A 27 0.27 -40.30 9.08
CA ASN A 27 -1.04 -39.71 8.82
C ASN A 27 -1.19 -38.36 9.55
N ARG A 28 -0.87 -38.32 10.85
CA ARG A 28 -0.94 -37.08 11.63
C ARG A 28 0.01 -36.00 11.11
N ALA A 29 1.23 -36.37 10.73
CA ALA A 29 2.21 -35.45 10.17
C ALA A 29 1.75 -34.88 8.82
N ALA A 30 1.16 -35.71 7.95
CA ALA A 30 0.61 -35.25 6.67
C ALA A 30 -0.52 -34.24 6.87
N ILE A 31 -1.46 -34.52 7.80
CA ILE A 31 -2.54 -33.59 8.16
C ILE A 31 -1.96 -32.28 8.72
N CYS A 32 -0.96 -32.35 9.60
CA CYS A 32 -0.35 -31.15 10.16
C CYS A 32 0.32 -30.30 9.08
N ASN A 33 1.09 -30.92 8.16
CA ASN A 33 1.72 -30.25 7.03
C ASN A 33 0.71 -29.56 6.10
N PHE A 34 -0.42 -30.23 5.83
CA PHE A 34 -1.53 -29.63 5.07
C PHE A 34 -2.05 -28.34 5.72
N HIS A 35 -2.27 -28.36 7.04
CA HIS A 35 -2.80 -27.20 7.77
C HIS A 35 -1.80 -26.05 7.92
N ILE A 36 -0.49 -26.33 8.01
CA ILE A 36 0.54 -25.28 8.00
C ILE A 36 0.89 -24.80 6.58
N LYS A 37 0.20 -25.33 5.55
CA LYS A 37 0.39 -25.03 4.13
C LYS A 37 1.73 -25.48 3.55
N ASP A 38 2.38 -26.45 4.20
CA ASP A 38 3.55 -27.16 3.65
C ASP A 38 3.05 -28.36 2.82
N TYR A 39 2.54 -28.04 1.63
CA TYR A 39 1.89 -29.04 0.77
C TYR A 39 2.89 -30.01 0.14
N ASP A 40 4.15 -29.60 -0.06
CA ASP A 40 5.21 -30.45 -0.58
C ASP A 40 5.49 -31.60 0.41
N GLN A 41 5.77 -31.26 1.68
CA GLN A 41 5.97 -32.26 2.74
C GLN A 41 4.71 -33.10 3.01
N CYS A 42 3.52 -32.50 2.86
CA CYS A 42 2.26 -33.22 2.97
C CYS A 42 2.16 -34.34 1.92
N SER A 43 2.43 -34.03 0.65
CA SER A 43 2.40 -35.02 -0.43
C SER A 43 3.44 -36.12 -0.23
N ASP A 44 4.67 -35.76 0.16
CA ASP A 44 5.74 -36.73 0.42
C ASP A 44 5.37 -37.72 1.54
N LEU A 45 4.77 -37.23 2.63
CA LEU A 45 4.32 -38.06 3.73
C LEU A 45 3.10 -38.92 3.36
N CYS A 46 2.20 -38.41 2.52
CA CYS A 46 1.11 -39.21 1.95
C CYS A 46 1.66 -40.36 1.11
N ASP A 47 2.66 -40.10 0.25
CA ASP A 47 3.28 -41.13 -0.59
C ASP A 47 3.99 -42.19 0.26
N GLN A 48 4.70 -41.79 1.31
CA GLN A 48 5.29 -42.73 2.28
C GLN A 48 4.26 -43.61 3.01
N PHE A 49 3.09 -43.04 3.32
CA PHE A 49 1.99 -43.79 3.93
C PHE A 49 1.35 -44.76 2.93
N LEU A 50 1.10 -44.32 1.70
CA LEU A 50 0.48 -45.14 0.65
C LEU A 50 1.35 -46.32 0.22
N ASN A 51 2.68 -46.22 0.37
CA ASN A 51 3.59 -47.36 0.20
C ASN A 51 3.31 -48.51 1.18
N GLN A 52 2.70 -48.24 2.35
CA GLN A 52 2.31 -49.25 3.34
C GLN A 52 0.86 -49.68 3.19
N SER A 53 -0.03 -48.72 2.88
CA SER A 53 -1.47 -48.93 2.75
C SER A 53 -2.00 -48.24 1.48
N PRO A 54 -1.86 -48.88 0.30
CA PRO A 54 -2.17 -48.24 -0.99
C PRO A 54 -3.65 -47.89 -1.17
N THR A 55 -4.55 -48.55 -0.43
CA THR A 55 -6.01 -48.45 -0.57
C THR A 55 -6.66 -47.44 0.38
N ASP A 56 -5.86 -46.72 1.19
CA ASP A 56 -6.41 -45.74 2.13
C ASP A 56 -6.98 -44.51 1.40
N LYS A 57 -8.31 -44.49 1.27
CA LYS A 57 -9.06 -43.41 0.62
C LYS A 57 -8.85 -42.05 1.30
N THR A 58 -8.59 -42.02 2.60
CA THR A 58 -8.43 -40.76 3.34
C THR A 58 -7.12 -40.07 2.98
N ILE A 59 -6.04 -40.84 2.88
CA ILE A 59 -4.72 -40.32 2.50
C ILE A 59 -4.65 -40.01 1.00
N LEU A 60 -5.28 -40.83 0.15
CA LEU A 60 -5.41 -40.51 -1.28
C LEU A 60 -6.12 -39.17 -1.49
N LYS A 61 -7.21 -38.92 -0.75
CA LYS A 61 -7.91 -37.64 -0.78
C LYS A 61 -7.04 -36.50 -0.26
N LEU A 62 -6.40 -36.67 0.90
CA LEU A 62 -5.50 -35.66 1.48
C LEU A 62 -4.38 -35.26 0.52
N ARG A 63 -3.78 -36.23 -0.18
CA ARG A 63 -2.76 -36.01 -1.20
C ARG A 63 -3.30 -35.20 -2.38
N SER A 64 -4.46 -35.58 -2.91
CA SER A 64 -5.13 -34.85 -4.00
C SER A 64 -5.42 -33.42 -3.58
N ASP A 65 -5.98 -33.23 -2.39
CA ASP A 65 -6.29 -31.91 -1.83
C ASP A 65 -5.01 -31.08 -1.64
N ALA A 66 -3.90 -31.69 -1.21
CA ALA A 66 -2.60 -31.03 -1.05
C ALA A 66 -2.04 -30.54 -2.40
N ILE A 67 -2.14 -31.35 -3.46
CA ILE A 67 -1.69 -30.96 -4.81
C ILE A 67 -2.51 -29.77 -5.32
N VAL A 68 -3.83 -29.83 -5.21
CA VAL A 68 -4.72 -28.74 -5.63
C VAL A 68 -4.46 -27.47 -4.83
N ALA A 69 -4.29 -27.59 -3.51
CA ALA A 69 -3.99 -26.46 -2.63
C ALA A 69 -2.62 -25.84 -2.91
N ARG A 70 -1.60 -26.66 -3.23
CA ARG A 70 -0.27 -26.22 -3.65
C ARG A 70 -0.33 -25.37 -4.91
N GLU A 71 -1.02 -25.85 -5.94
CA GLU A 71 -1.17 -25.12 -7.20
C GLU A 71 -1.90 -23.78 -7.00
N ARG A 72 -2.93 -23.77 -6.14
CA ARG A 72 -3.63 -22.53 -5.77
C ARG A 72 -2.68 -21.55 -5.06
N LEU A 73 -1.94 -22.02 -4.05
CA LEU A 73 -0.99 -21.18 -3.31
C LEU A 73 0.10 -20.60 -4.23
N GLN A 74 0.64 -21.40 -5.15
CA GLN A 74 1.63 -20.93 -6.11
C GLN A 74 1.05 -19.89 -7.08
N ARG A 75 -0.17 -20.09 -7.58
CA ARG A 75 -0.86 -19.11 -8.43
C ARG A 75 -1.09 -17.79 -7.69
N ASP A 76 -1.57 -17.84 -6.46
CA ASP A 76 -1.84 -16.66 -5.64
C ASP A 76 -0.52 -15.92 -5.33
N LYS A 77 0.55 -16.65 -4.99
CA LYS A 77 1.89 -16.08 -4.79
C LYS A 77 2.43 -15.42 -6.05
N ARG A 78 2.27 -16.03 -7.23
CA ARG A 78 2.70 -15.43 -8.51
C ARG A 78 1.92 -14.15 -8.82
N LYS A 79 0.61 -14.14 -8.56
CA LYS A 79 -0.22 -12.94 -8.73
C LYS A 79 0.23 -11.81 -7.80
N GLN A 80 0.48 -12.14 -6.53
CA GLN A 80 0.98 -11.18 -5.54
C GLN A 80 2.34 -10.59 -5.95
N VAL A 81 3.32 -11.42 -6.30
CA VAL A 81 4.64 -10.96 -6.76
C VAL A 81 4.54 -10.08 -8.01
N LYS A 82 3.63 -10.40 -8.93
CA LYS A 82 3.41 -9.58 -10.14
C LYS A 82 2.81 -8.22 -9.79
N LEU A 83 1.88 -8.17 -8.84
CA LEU A 83 1.26 -6.94 -8.36
C LEU A 83 2.27 -6.05 -7.63
N GLU A 84 3.03 -6.62 -6.68
CA GLU A 84 4.10 -5.92 -5.95
C GLU A 84 5.12 -5.32 -6.93
N LYS A 85 5.62 -6.10 -7.89
CA LYS A 85 6.53 -5.59 -8.93
C LYS A 85 5.95 -4.50 -9.83
N LYS A 86 4.61 -4.44 -9.99
CA LYS A 86 3.96 -3.38 -10.78
C LYS A 86 3.93 -2.09 -9.96
N LEU A 87 3.55 -2.20 -8.68
CA LEU A 87 3.53 -1.08 -7.74
C LEU A 87 4.94 -0.50 -7.55
N ASP A 88 5.95 -1.34 -7.34
CA ASP A 88 7.34 -0.90 -7.20
C ASP A 88 7.82 -0.09 -8.42
N LYS A 89 7.45 -0.51 -9.63
CA LYS A 89 7.80 0.19 -10.87
C LYS A 89 7.07 1.52 -11.01
N GLU A 90 5.80 1.59 -10.59
CA GLU A 90 5.01 2.83 -10.61
C GLU A 90 5.59 3.83 -9.60
N ASP A 91 5.96 3.36 -8.41
CA ASP A 91 6.61 4.12 -7.36
C ASP A 91 8.00 4.64 -7.79
N GLU A 92 8.84 3.80 -8.42
CA GLU A 92 10.12 4.21 -8.99
C GLU A 92 9.94 5.30 -10.07
N ARG A 93 8.96 5.11 -10.96
CA ARG A 93 8.64 6.09 -12.02
C ARG A 93 8.17 7.41 -11.43
N LEU A 94 7.36 7.38 -10.38
CA LEU A 94 6.87 8.58 -9.69
C LEU A 94 8.04 9.42 -9.15
N LEU A 95 8.96 8.78 -8.43
CA LEU A 95 10.15 9.44 -7.88
C LEU A 95 11.03 10.03 -8.99
N GLU A 96 11.20 9.32 -10.10
CA GLU A 96 11.97 9.81 -11.24
C GLU A 96 11.36 11.05 -11.88
N ILE A 97 10.03 11.08 -12.09
CA ILE A 97 9.34 12.23 -12.70
C ILE A 97 9.41 13.46 -11.81
N ILE A 98 9.16 13.31 -10.50
CA ILE A 98 9.24 14.41 -9.54
C ILE A 98 10.67 14.97 -9.49
N SER A 99 11.67 14.08 -9.43
CA SER A 99 13.07 14.50 -9.45
C SER A 99 13.44 15.22 -10.75
N ARG A 100 12.91 14.78 -11.91
CA ARG A 100 13.18 15.40 -13.21
C ARG A 100 12.52 16.78 -13.35
N LYS A 101 11.34 16.97 -12.77
CA LYS A 101 10.66 18.28 -12.72
C LYS A 101 11.39 19.29 -11.83
N GLY A 102 12.26 18.84 -10.93
CA GLY A 102 13.05 19.73 -10.08
C GLY A 102 12.26 20.34 -8.93
N ILE A 103 11.14 19.70 -8.55
CA ILE A 103 10.27 20.13 -7.45
C ILE A 103 11.06 20.06 -6.14
N ASN A 104 11.02 21.15 -5.37
CA ASN A 104 11.77 21.26 -4.12
C ASN A 104 10.94 20.69 -2.98
N LEU A 105 11.29 19.47 -2.52
CA LEU A 105 10.61 18.80 -1.42
C LEU A 105 11.42 18.91 -0.12
N GLU A 106 10.73 19.19 0.99
CA GLU A 106 11.29 19.10 2.34
C GLU A 106 11.36 17.60 2.72
N LEU A 107 12.55 17.03 2.66
CA LEU A 107 12.77 15.59 2.92
C LEU A 107 12.63 15.31 4.42
N ALA A 108 11.98 14.20 4.78
CA ALA A 108 11.78 13.83 6.18
C ALA A 108 13.06 13.25 6.84
N ASP A 109 14.04 12.83 6.05
CA ASP A 109 15.31 12.26 6.49
C ASP A 109 16.46 13.09 5.90
N ASP A 110 17.55 13.32 6.65
CA ASP A 110 18.76 14.06 6.19
C ASP A 110 19.48 13.35 5.01
N LYS A 111 18.91 12.25 4.52
CA LYS A 111 19.40 11.51 3.35
C LYS A 111 19.01 12.26 2.09
N GLN A 112 20.00 12.56 1.26
CA GLN A 112 19.87 13.28 -0.03
C GLN A 112 19.00 12.59 -1.10
N LYS A 113 18.23 11.55 -0.76
CA LYS A 113 17.46 10.76 -1.72
C LYS A 113 15.98 10.75 -1.35
N LEU A 114 15.17 11.24 -2.28
CA LEU A 114 13.71 11.22 -2.24
C LEU A 114 13.17 9.79 -2.10
N ASN A 115 12.23 9.58 -1.18
CA ASN A 115 11.51 8.33 -0.97
C ASN A 115 10.00 8.56 -0.96
N LEU A 116 9.22 7.48 -1.06
CA LEU A 116 7.75 7.56 -1.10
C LEU A 116 7.13 8.21 0.15
N ARG A 117 7.78 8.08 1.30
CA ARG A 117 7.33 8.72 2.55
C ARG A 117 7.38 10.24 2.49
N ASP A 118 8.26 10.80 1.68
CA ASP A 118 8.35 12.25 1.48
C ASP A 118 7.19 12.78 0.62
N LEU A 119 6.43 11.90 -0.02
CA LEU A 119 5.25 12.23 -0.84
C LEU A 119 3.93 11.99 -0.11
N GLU A 120 3.99 11.53 1.15
CA GLU A 120 2.83 11.33 2.01
C GLU A 120 2.63 12.55 2.91
N PRO A 121 1.41 13.12 2.97
CA PRO A 121 1.12 14.17 3.92
C PRO A 121 1.37 13.71 5.36
N GLN A 122 2.08 14.51 6.16
CA GLN A 122 2.32 14.22 7.58
C GLN A 122 1.08 14.41 8.46
N VAL A 123 -0.04 14.80 7.87
CA VAL A 123 -1.29 15.09 8.58
C VAL A 123 -2.19 13.84 8.58
N PRO A 124 -2.57 13.31 9.75
CA PRO A 124 -3.30 12.04 9.86
C PRO A 124 -4.59 11.96 9.04
N GLN A 125 -5.30 13.09 8.88
CA GLN A 125 -6.56 13.18 8.16
C GLN A 125 -6.41 12.88 6.65
N ILE A 126 -5.20 13.08 6.09
CA ILE A 126 -4.91 12.90 4.66
C ILE A 126 -3.67 12.05 4.40
N ALA A 127 -3.18 11.31 5.40
CA ALA A 127 -1.99 10.46 5.29
C ALA A 127 -2.12 9.36 4.20
N GLN A 128 -3.33 9.09 3.69
CA GLN A 128 -3.58 8.14 2.61
C GLN A 128 -3.58 8.78 1.21
N SER A 129 -3.65 10.11 1.12
CA SER A 129 -3.71 10.86 -0.14
C SER A 129 -2.30 11.22 -0.61
N ARG A 130 -1.49 10.22 -0.98
CA ARG A 130 -0.13 10.46 -1.50
C ARG A 130 -0.15 11.04 -2.91
N VAL A 131 0.96 11.69 -3.30
CA VAL A 131 1.18 12.08 -4.71
C VAL A 131 1.09 10.85 -5.60
N HIS A 132 0.35 10.93 -6.71
CA HIS A 132 0.16 9.81 -7.63
C HIS A 132 -0.08 10.28 -9.06
N PHE A 133 -0.15 9.34 -10.00
CA PHE A 133 -0.50 9.62 -11.39
C PHE A 133 -2.00 9.50 -11.62
N ASP A 134 -2.53 10.37 -12.48
CA ASP A 134 -3.85 10.19 -13.08
C ASP A 134 -3.82 9.14 -14.23
N GLU A 135 -4.95 8.97 -14.93
CA GLU A 135 -5.06 8.05 -16.07
C GLU A 135 -4.19 8.44 -17.29
N LYS A 136 -3.68 9.67 -17.33
CA LYS A 136 -2.88 10.26 -18.43
C LYS A 136 -1.41 10.44 -18.04
N ASP A 137 -0.94 9.81 -16.96
CA ASP A 137 0.42 9.94 -16.42
C ASP A 137 0.79 11.36 -15.97
N LYS A 138 -0.19 12.15 -15.53
CA LYS A 138 -0.03 13.48 -14.94
C LYS A 138 -0.04 13.41 -13.42
N LEU A 139 0.72 14.28 -12.77
CA LEU A 139 0.83 14.28 -11.31
C LEU A 139 -0.42 14.88 -10.66
N VAL A 140 -0.88 14.20 -9.62
CA VAL A 140 -1.94 14.65 -8.72
C VAL A 140 -1.36 14.79 -7.33
N TRP A 141 -1.48 15.98 -6.77
CA TRP A 141 -0.91 16.36 -5.48
C TRP A 141 -2.00 16.50 -4.41
N PRO A 142 -1.76 16.02 -3.19
CA PRO A 142 -2.49 16.51 -2.03
C PRO A 142 -2.05 17.95 -1.73
N VAL A 143 -3.01 18.85 -1.53
CA VAL A 143 -2.74 20.27 -1.22
C VAL A 143 -3.48 20.66 0.06
N MET A 144 -2.79 21.40 0.91
CA MET A 144 -3.35 21.99 2.12
C MET A 144 -3.49 23.49 1.93
N ILE A 145 -4.69 24.02 2.19
CA ILE A 145 -4.96 25.47 2.18
C ILE A 145 -5.11 25.91 3.63
N LEU A 146 -4.27 26.86 4.03
CA LEU A 146 -4.26 27.43 5.38
C LEU A 146 -4.98 28.78 5.37
N TYR A 147 -5.81 29.03 6.38
CA TYR A 147 -6.41 30.32 6.66
C TYR A 147 -5.85 30.86 7.98
N PRO A 148 -4.72 31.57 7.98
CA PRO A 148 -4.02 31.95 9.21
C PRO A 148 -4.85 32.86 10.12
N GLU A 149 -5.70 33.71 9.54
CA GLU A 149 -6.53 34.66 10.29
C GLU A 149 -7.59 33.95 11.15
N THR A 150 -8.21 32.90 10.62
CA THR A 150 -9.30 32.15 11.27
C THR A 150 -8.81 30.82 11.88
N GLN A 151 -7.52 30.52 11.73
CA GLN A 151 -6.89 29.26 12.14
C GLN A 151 -7.59 28.02 11.56
N GLN A 152 -8.14 28.15 10.36
CA GLN A 152 -8.80 27.06 9.65
C GLN A 152 -7.85 26.41 8.65
N THR A 153 -8.18 25.20 8.24
CA THR A 153 -7.39 24.45 7.26
C THR A 153 -8.32 23.59 6.42
N ASP A 154 -8.17 23.70 5.10
CA ASP A 154 -8.83 22.82 4.14
C ASP A 154 -7.82 21.88 3.48
N PHE A 155 -8.31 20.71 3.12
CA PHE A 155 -7.53 19.65 2.49
C PHE A 155 -8.11 19.25 1.15
N ILE A 156 -7.32 19.44 0.10
CA ILE A 156 -7.63 18.98 -1.24
C ILE A 156 -6.84 17.70 -1.46
N GLN A 157 -7.53 16.56 -1.50
CA GLN A 157 -6.86 15.26 -1.64
C GLN A 157 -6.27 15.04 -3.04
N ASN A 158 -6.93 15.60 -4.07
CA ASN A 158 -6.56 15.41 -5.47
C ASN A 158 -6.51 16.75 -6.19
N PHE A 159 -5.32 17.34 -6.31
CA PHE A 159 -5.07 18.54 -7.10
C PHE A 159 -4.22 18.17 -8.32
N HIS A 160 -4.82 18.21 -9.51
CA HIS A 160 -4.13 17.88 -10.76
C HIS A 160 -3.13 18.98 -11.15
N GLU A 161 -1.92 18.61 -11.57
CA GLU A 161 -0.81 19.56 -11.82
C GLU A 161 -1.13 20.63 -12.89
N ASP A 162 -1.92 20.28 -13.90
CA ASP A 162 -2.34 21.19 -14.98
C ASP A 162 -3.60 22.04 -14.63
N THR A 163 -4.21 21.83 -13.46
CA THR A 163 -5.39 22.60 -13.05
C THR A 163 -4.97 23.99 -12.56
N LEU A 164 -5.72 25.01 -12.97
CA LEU A 164 -5.49 26.38 -12.51
C LEU A 164 -5.91 26.52 -11.05
N LEU A 165 -5.16 27.31 -10.29
CA LEU A 165 -5.45 27.51 -8.87
C LEU A 165 -6.83 28.15 -8.65
N ILE A 166 -7.23 29.09 -9.52
CA ILE A 166 -8.55 29.73 -9.47
C ILE A 166 -9.71 28.73 -9.56
N GLU A 167 -9.61 27.70 -10.42
CA GLU A 167 -10.68 26.72 -10.61
C GLU A 167 -10.94 25.95 -9.32
N GLN A 168 -9.86 25.56 -8.65
CA GLN A 168 -9.93 24.85 -7.38
C GLN A 168 -10.48 25.73 -6.26
N LEU A 169 -10.09 27.01 -6.21
CA LEU A 169 -10.60 27.97 -5.23
C LEU A 169 -12.09 28.26 -5.44
N ILE A 170 -12.56 28.36 -6.68
CA ILE A 170 -13.98 28.54 -6.99
C ILE A 170 -14.81 27.38 -6.42
N GLU A 171 -14.37 26.14 -6.63
CA GLU A 171 -15.09 24.99 -6.07
C GLU A 171 -15.02 24.95 -4.54
N LEU A 172 -13.88 25.34 -3.95
CA LEU A 172 -13.70 25.39 -2.49
C LEU A 172 -14.62 26.42 -1.81
N PHE A 173 -14.77 27.60 -2.40
CA PHE A 173 -15.60 28.70 -1.87
C PHE A 173 -17.02 28.74 -2.44
N LYS A 174 -17.43 27.71 -3.17
CA LYS A 174 -18.77 27.60 -3.73
C LYS A 174 -19.85 27.50 -2.66
N GLU A 175 -19.56 26.72 -1.61
CA GLU A 175 -20.35 26.68 -0.40
C GLU A 175 -19.65 27.52 0.66
N LEU A 176 -20.42 28.39 1.31
CA LEU A 176 -19.91 29.26 2.36
C LEU A 176 -19.44 28.41 3.54
N PRO A 177 -18.17 28.52 3.95
CA PRO A 177 -17.69 27.80 5.11
C PRO A 177 -18.43 28.26 6.37
N GLU A 178 -18.80 27.32 7.26
CA GLU A 178 -19.53 27.64 8.50
C GLU A 178 -18.78 28.64 9.41
N TRP A 179 -17.45 28.70 9.29
CA TRP A 179 -16.60 29.61 10.03
C TRP A 179 -16.57 31.03 9.46
N ASP A 180 -16.95 31.24 8.18
CA ASP A 180 -16.98 32.56 7.53
C ASP A 180 -18.35 33.23 7.67
N VAL A 181 -18.76 33.48 8.92
CA VAL A 181 -20.08 34.07 9.25
C VAL A 181 -20.26 35.45 8.59
N GLU A 182 -19.18 36.20 8.44
CA GLU A 182 -19.18 37.55 7.85
C GLU A 182 -19.01 37.55 6.33
N HIS A 183 -18.89 36.38 5.68
CA HIS A 183 -18.75 36.22 4.23
C HIS A 183 -17.56 37.01 3.67
N ARG A 184 -16.43 37.02 4.40
CA ARG A 184 -15.25 37.80 4.06
C ARG A 184 -14.35 37.11 3.05
N TYR A 185 -14.48 35.81 2.83
CA TYR A 185 -13.63 35.05 1.92
C TYR A 185 -14.34 34.84 0.59
N THR A 186 -14.01 35.67 -0.40
CA THR A 186 -14.48 35.52 -1.78
C THR A 186 -13.31 35.37 -2.73
N VAL A 187 -13.50 34.60 -3.81
CA VAL A 187 -12.43 34.33 -4.78
C VAL A 187 -11.80 35.62 -5.34
N ASP A 188 -12.59 36.68 -5.49
CA ASP A 188 -12.14 37.99 -6.01
C ASP A 188 -11.30 38.79 -4.99
N ASN A 189 -11.41 38.51 -3.69
CA ASN A 189 -10.78 39.31 -2.63
C ASN A 189 -9.63 38.59 -1.91
N ILE A 190 -9.51 37.29 -2.08
CA ILE A 190 -8.44 36.49 -1.47
C ILE A 190 -7.12 36.65 -2.22
N ASN A 191 -6.04 36.52 -1.47
CA ASN A 191 -4.69 36.43 -2.02
C ASN A 191 -4.07 35.12 -1.55
N VAL A 192 -3.50 34.36 -2.47
CA VAL A 192 -2.81 33.11 -2.14
C VAL A 192 -1.30 33.34 -2.09
N TYR A 193 -0.68 32.74 -1.09
CA TYR A 193 0.75 32.80 -0.89
C TYR A 193 1.30 31.40 -0.58
N PHE A 194 2.56 31.18 -0.94
CA PHE A 194 3.31 30.01 -0.49
C PHE A 194 4.61 30.42 0.17
N GLU A 195 5.14 29.52 0.98
CA GLU A 195 6.36 29.70 1.74
C GLU A 195 7.58 29.19 0.97
N GLY A 196 8.63 30.00 0.87
CA GLY A 196 9.88 29.63 0.21
C GLY A 196 10.77 28.68 1.03
N LYS A 197 11.84 28.17 0.41
CA LYS A 197 12.72 27.08 0.90
C LYS A 197 13.17 27.14 2.37
N ASN A 198 13.20 28.31 3.01
CA ASN A 198 13.70 28.48 4.38
C ASN A 198 12.65 28.99 5.36
N LYS A 199 11.36 29.00 4.99
CA LYS A 199 10.30 29.56 5.85
C LYS A 199 10.49 31.04 6.21
N CYS A 200 11.30 31.72 5.40
CA CYS A 200 11.74 33.11 5.61
C CYS A 200 11.22 34.05 4.53
N SER A 201 10.56 33.54 3.49
CA SER A 201 9.99 34.32 2.41
C SER A 201 8.60 33.81 2.05
N VAL A 202 7.72 34.75 1.75
CA VAL A 202 6.35 34.49 1.32
C VAL A 202 6.20 35.03 -0.09
N HIS A 203 5.72 34.19 -1.00
CA HIS A 203 5.59 34.51 -2.42
C HIS A 203 4.12 34.54 -2.78
N LYS A 204 3.66 35.66 -3.36
CA LYS A 204 2.29 35.80 -3.85
C LYS A 204 2.11 35.01 -5.14
N VAL A 205 1.05 34.22 -5.22
CA VAL A 205 0.67 33.44 -6.40
C VAL A 205 -0.34 34.22 -7.23
N ASP A 206 -0.14 34.25 -8.54
CA ASP A 206 -1.19 34.68 -9.48
C ASP A 206 -2.16 33.52 -9.69
N ILE A 207 -3.30 33.60 -9.00
CA ILE A 207 -4.30 32.53 -9.01
C ILE A 207 -4.96 32.33 -10.38
N GLN A 208 -4.95 33.34 -11.26
CA GLN A 208 -5.67 33.31 -12.53
C GLN A 208 -4.87 32.65 -13.66
N LEU A 209 -3.53 32.72 -13.58
CA LEU A 209 -2.64 32.33 -14.67
C LEU A 209 -1.83 31.07 -14.36
N LEU A 210 -1.64 30.74 -13.09
CA LEU A 210 -0.73 29.67 -12.70
C LEU A 210 -1.45 28.35 -12.41
N THR A 211 -0.93 27.28 -13.00
CA THR A 211 -1.26 25.90 -12.61
C THR A 211 -0.40 25.47 -11.44
N LEU A 212 -0.77 24.36 -10.78
CA LEU A 212 0.03 23.82 -9.69
C LEU A 212 1.46 23.43 -10.15
N ASP A 213 1.61 22.86 -11.35
CA ASP A 213 2.93 22.52 -11.92
C ASP A 213 3.85 23.74 -12.07
N GLN A 214 3.29 24.93 -12.31
CA GLN A 214 4.06 26.17 -12.45
C GLN A 214 4.43 26.80 -11.11
N ILE A 215 3.71 26.43 -10.05
CA ILE A 215 3.94 26.93 -8.68
C ILE A 215 5.02 26.10 -7.98
N LEU A 216 5.05 24.78 -8.23
CA LEU A 216 5.97 23.80 -7.64
C LEU A 216 7.40 23.88 -8.22
#